data_AF-A0A9C8ZPT5-F1
#
_entry.id   AF-A0A9C8ZPT5-F1
#
_cell.length_a   1.000
_cell.length_b   1.000
_cell.length_c   1.000
_cell.angle_alpha   90.00
_cell.angle_beta   90.00
_cell.angle_gamma   90.00
#
_symmetry.space_group_name_H-M   'P 1'
#
loop_
_entity.id
_entity.type
_entity.pdbx_description
1 polymer ?
#
loop_
_entity_poly.entity_id
_entity_poly.type
_entity_poly.pdbx_seq_one_letter_code
_entity_poly.pdbx_strand_id
1 'polypeptide(L)'
;MNVIRTGILTAILVLGAGAEPYAVSGDPPDGPERGEYLATVAGCRACHSPLDGPAFSGNVVERNGERVYAPNLTPSAGGPGGWTRDEMRRAITTGLTPEGRQLHPLMPYLFYNGMADADLDALLDYLQTLEPVESEPSPPPDLSAVQLPPPPPERNGIVAPDPADQVAYGEYLSEAVLACGACHTPLLGTGEPDRSRWLAGGQAFRGEWGTVYAGNLTPDPDTGLGLWPDEAILLALVNAQHPTHRPLYDMIHQRAYNALSGRDAEAVLAYLRALPPIVNEVPPPELREGYEEPPPEGPSFSLPAVILTVFMMLALLGLALYVGVRQYRFSQRVLKTDWAEYYSNLLAEARRAEARAEKEEQDDSPPEER
;
A
#
# COMPACT_ATOMS: atom_id res chain seq x y z
N MET A 1 47.49 30.65 -11.96
CA MET A 1 46.70 31.61 -11.16
C MET A 1 45.31 31.03 -10.99
N ASN A 2 44.98 30.63 -9.76
CA ASN A 2 43.66 30.21 -9.28
C ASN A 2 42.61 31.34 -9.53
N VAL A 3 41.28 31.16 -9.55
CA VAL A 3 40.39 30.58 -8.52
C VAL A 3 38.99 30.27 -9.12
N ILE A 4 38.55 29.01 -8.99
CA ILE A 4 37.24 28.45 -8.58
C ILE A 4 36.01 29.39 -8.48
N ARG A 5 34.87 28.99 -9.10
CA ARG A 5 33.57 28.76 -8.40
C ARG A 5 32.46 28.23 -9.32
N THR A 6 32.25 26.92 -9.20
CA THR A 6 30.98 26.24 -8.87
C THR A 6 29.67 26.86 -9.37
N GLY A 7 28.98 26.14 -10.25
CA GLY A 7 27.59 26.38 -10.65
C GLY A 7 26.95 25.08 -11.14
N ILE A 8 26.43 24.33 -10.19
CA ILE A 8 25.79 23.01 -10.27
C ILE A 8 24.80 22.91 -11.45
N LEU A 9 25.07 21.99 -12.38
CA LEU A 9 24.07 21.47 -13.34
C LEU A 9 23.17 20.47 -12.60
N THR A 10 22.17 20.97 -11.88
CA THR A 10 21.05 20.12 -11.46
C THR A 10 20.12 20.01 -12.67
N ALA A 11 20.30 18.96 -13.46
CA ALA A 11 19.28 18.55 -14.42
C ALA A 11 18.06 18.10 -13.60
N ILE A 12 17.11 19.01 -13.38
CA ILE A 12 15.80 18.66 -12.86
C ILE A 12 15.05 17.98 -14.02
N LEU A 13 15.26 16.68 -14.10
CA LEU A 13 14.44 15.76 -14.86
C LEU A 13 13.11 15.62 -14.09
N VAL A 14 12.18 16.56 -14.25
CA VAL A 14 10.78 16.25 -13.89
C VAL A 14 10.25 15.35 -15.01
N LEU A 15 10.59 14.07 -14.91
CA LEU A 15 9.67 13.03 -15.37
C LEU A 15 8.36 13.32 -14.63
N GLY A 16 7.38 13.83 -15.35
CA GLY A 16 6.02 13.81 -14.86
C GLY A 16 5.70 12.35 -14.60
N ALA A 17 5.68 11.97 -13.33
CA ALA A 17 4.92 10.84 -12.87
C ALA A 17 3.48 11.16 -13.30
N GLY A 18 3.10 10.69 -14.49
CA GLY A 18 1.72 10.27 -14.66
C GLY A 18 1.46 9.36 -13.47
N ALA A 19 0.32 9.56 -12.80
CA ALA A 19 -0.18 8.53 -11.92
C ALA A 19 -0.25 7.26 -12.77
N GLU A 20 0.76 6.41 -12.61
CA GLU A 20 0.71 5.03 -13.07
C GLU A 20 -0.65 4.51 -12.60
N PRO A 21 -1.45 3.83 -13.45
CA PRO A 21 -2.61 3.12 -12.95
C PRO A 21 -2.12 2.31 -11.75
N TYR A 22 -2.87 2.38 -10.64
CA TYR A 22 -2.51 1.88 -9.32
C TYR A 22 -2.00 0.43 -9.38
N ALA A 23 -0.74 0.26 -9.79
CA ALA A 23 -0.11 -1.02 -9.96
C ALA A 23 0.42 -1.34 -8.58
N VAL A 24 -0.47 -1.91 -7.77
CA VAL A 24 -0.05 -2.77 -6.68
C VAL A 24 0.83 -3.80 -7.41
N SER A 25 2.14 -3.62 -7.35
CA SER A 25 3.10 -4.34 -8.19
C SER A 25 4.08 -5.07 -7.29
N GLY A 26 4.52 -6.23 -7.75
CA GLY A 26 5.40 -7.11 -7.02
C GLY A 26 4.69 -8.38 -6.55
N ASP A 27 5.41 -9.49 -6.69
CA ASP A 27 5.06 -10.75 -6.05
C ASP A 27 5.23 -10.61 -4.51
N PRO A 28 4.47 -11.37 -3.70
CA PRO A 28 4.74 -11.44 -2.27
C PRO A 28 6.18 -11.93 -2.03
N PRO A 29 6.84 -11.49 -0.95
CA PRO A 29 8.16 -12.01 -0.59
C PRO A 29 8.06 -13.51 -0.29
N ASP A 30 9.08 -14.24 -0.70
CA ASP A 30 9.28 -15.66 -0.38
C ASP A 30 10.40 -15.83 0.66
N GLY A 31 10.67 -17.08 1.07
CA GLY A 31 11.80 -17.38 1.94
C GLY A 31 11.74 -16.68 3.31
N PRO A 32 12.88 -16.21 3.86
CA PRO A 32 12.94 -15.58 5.18
C PRO A 32 12.06 -14.34 5.35
N GLU A 33 11.90 -13.54 4.29
CA GLU A 33 11.12 -12.30 4.28
C GLU A 33 9.60 -12.55 4.35
N ARG A 34 9.15 -13.76 3.99
CA ARG A 34 7.75 -14.17 4.06
C ARG A 34 7.16 -14.04 5.47
N GLY A 35 7.96 -14.33 6.50
CA GLY A 35 7.52 -14.28 7.90
C GLY A 35 7.15 -12.88 8.37
N GLU A 36 7.99 -11.88 8.06
CA GLU A 36 7.73 -10.47 8.37
C GLU A 36 6.48 -9.96 7.64
N TYR A 37 6.37 -10.34 6.37
CA TYR A 37 5.22 -10.00 5.55
C TYR A 37 3.93 -10.52 6.17
N LEU A 38 3.88 -11.81 6.52
CA LEU A 38 2.72 -12.42 7.17
C LEU A 38 2.42 -11.79 8.53
N ALA A 39 3.44 -11.51 9.35
CA ALA A 39 3.27 -10.83 10.65
C ALA A 39 2.65 -9.43 10.51
N THR A 40 2.85 -8.81 9.34
CA THR A 40 2.26 -7.52 9.00
C THR A 40 0.86 -7.70 8.45
N VAL A 41 0.66 -8.41 7.34
CA VAL A 41 -0.63 -8.46 6.62
C VAL A 41 -1.71 -9.27 7.34
N ALA A 42 -1.32 -10.26 8.17
CA ALA A 42 -2.26 -10.92 9.08
C ALA A 42 -2.69 -9.99 10.23
N GLY A 43 -2.04 -8.84 10.40
CA GLY A 43 -2.41 -7.85 11.42
C GLY A 43 -1.84 -8.12 12.81
N CYS A 44 -0.88 -9.06 12.96
CA CYS A 44 -0.19 -9.28 14.22
C CYS A 44 0.42 -7.98 14.73
N ARG A 45 1.13 -7.25 13.85
CA ARG A 45 1.74 -5.95 14.20
C ARG A 45 0.70 -4.92 14.62
N ALA A 46 -0.48 -4.91 13.99
CA ALA A 46 -1.52 -3.91 14.21
C ALA A 46 -2.15 -4.01 15.61
N CYS A 47 -2.29 -5.23 16.13
CA CYS A 47 -2.78 -5.46 17.49
C CYS A 47 -1.66 -5.50 18.53
N HIS A 48 -0.51 -6.12 18.21
CA HIS A 48 0.53 -6.43 19.19
C HIS A 48 1.67 -5.41 19.25
N SER A 49 1.53 -4.26 18.60
CA SER A 49 2.52 -3.17 18.69
C SER A 49 1.86 -1.88 19.19
N PRO A 50 2.52 -1.13 20.09
CA PRO A 50 2.10 0.22 20.40
C PRO A 50 2.32 1.15 19.18
N LEU A 51 1.59 2.26 19.10
CA LEU A 51 1.77 3.26 18.04
C LEU A 51 3.16 3.92 18.11
N ASP A 52 3.60 4.30 19.31
CA ASP A 52 4.85 5.02 19.57
C ASP A 52 5.81 4.19 20.43
N GLY A 53 6.15 2.98 20.00
CA GLY A 53 7.06 2.11 20.75
C GLY A 53 7.62 0.93 19.95
N PRO A 54 8.35 0.03 20.62
CA PRO A 54 8.96 -1.12 19.97
C PRO A 54 7.90 -2.00 19.30
N ALA A 55 8.14 -2.42 18.06
CA ALA A 55 7.23 -3.31 17.37
C ALA A 55 7.05 -4.62 18.16
N PHE A 56 5.84 -5.18 18.13
CA PHE A 56 5.49 -6.45 18.78
C PHE A 56 5.62 -6.49 20.31
N SER A 57 5.89 -5.37 20.98
CA SER A 57 6.04 -5.34 22.45
C SER A 57 4.72 -5.40 23.24
N GLY A 58 3.61 -5.67 22.57
CA GLY A 58 2.26 -5.67 23.15
C GLY A 58 1.58 -4.30 23.05
N ASN A 59 0.26 -4.29 23.15
CA ASN A 59 -0.55 -3.07 23.11
C ASN A 59 -1.87 -3.27 23.87
N VAL A 60 -2.61 -2.19 24.07
CA VAL A 60 -4.02 -2.25 24.47
C VAL A 60 -4.87 -1.77 23.31
N VAL A 61 -5.73 -2.64 22.80
CA VAL A 61 -6.67 -2.31 21.72
C VAL A 61 -8.06 -2.13 22.31
N GLU A 62 -8.81 -1.17 21.78
CA GLU A 62 -10.21 -1.00 22.14
C GLU A 62 -11.12 -1.67 21.12
N ARG A 63 -12.10 -2.43 21.61
CA ARG A 63 -13.12 -3.07 20.80
C ARG A 63 -14.47 -2.89 21.45
N ASN A 64 -15.38 -2.19 20.78
CA ASN A 64 -16.75 -1.99 21.26
C ASN A 64 -16.85 -1.32 22.65
N GLY A 65 -15.87 -0.48 23.01
CA GLY A 65 -15.78 0.17 24.32
C GLY A 65 -15.09 -0.69 25.40
N GLU A 66 -14.60 -1.88 25.05
CA GLU A 66 -13.83 -2.75 25.93
C GLU A 66 -12.34 -2.68 25.61
N ARG A 67 -11.50 -2.62 26.65
CA ARG A 67 -10.04 -2.68 26.51
C ARG A 67 -9.58 -4.12 26.50
N VAL A 68 -8.97 -4.54 25.39
CA VAL A 68 -8.38 -5.87 25.22
C VAL A 68 -6.86 -5.73 25.19
N TYR A 69 -6.17 -6.48 26.04
CA TYR A 69 -4.71 -6.50 26.08
C TYR A 69 -4.18 -7.47 25.03
N ALA A 70 -3.46 -6.95 24.03
CA ALA A 70 -2.71 -7.74 23.08
C ALA A 70 -1.31 -8.01 23.67
N PRO A 71 -0.95 -9.26 23.96
CA PRO A 71 0.33 -9.58 24.61
C PRO A 71 1.56 -9.16 23.79
N ASN A 72 2.69 -9.03 24.47
CA ASN A 72 4.00 -8.94 23.84
C ASN A 72 4.29 -10.24 23.05
N LEU A 73 4.74 -10.12 21.80
CA LEU A 73 5.10 -11.25 20.93
C LEU A 73 6.60 -11.42 20.75
N THR A 74 7.42 -10.49 21.26
CA THR A 74 8.88 -10.66 21.25
C THR A 74 9.30 -11.83 22.14
N PRO A 75 10.44 -12.49 21.90
CA PRO A 75 10.89 -13.64 22.69
C PRO A 75 11.44 -13.23 24.07
N SER A 76 10.65 -12.48 24.83
CA SER A 76 10.93 -12.02 26.20
C SER A 76 10.11 -12.79 27.23
N ALA A 77 10.43 -12.61 28.52
CA ALA A 77 9.67 -13.23 29.62
C ALA A 77 8.22 -12.71 29.74
N GLY A 78 7.98 -11.47 29.29
CA GLY A 78 6.64 -10.88 29.21
C GLY A 78 5.83 -11.30 27.99
N GLY A 79 6.49 -11.93 27.01
CA GLY A 79 5.91 -12.50 25.81
C GLY A 79 6.07 -14.03 25.76
N PRO A 80 6.08 -14.64 24.56
CA PRO A 80 6.20 -16.09 24.40
C PRO A 80 7.63 -16.64 24.55
N GLY A 81 8.58 -15.92 25.18
CA GLY A 81 9.98 -16.37 25.27
C GLY A 81 10.19 -17.69 26.02
N GLY A 82 9.24 -18.10 26.88
CA GLY A 82 9.23 -19.40 27.54
C GLY A 82 8.43 -20.48 26.82
N TRP A 83 7.73 -20.15 25.73
CA TRP A 83 6.89 -21.10 25.00
C TRP A 83 7.72 -21.84 23.95
N THR A 84 7.42 -23.12 23.78
CA THR A 84 7.89 -23.90 22.65
C THR A 84 7.25 -23.41 21.35
N ARG A 85 7.87 -23.75 20.22
CA ARG A 85 7.31 -23.46 18.89
C ARG A 85 5.90 -24.05 18.72
N ASP A 86 5.69 -25.27 19.19
CA ASP A 86 4.41 -25.98 19.07
C ASP A 86 3.33 -25.33 19.93
N GLU A 87 3.70 -24.81 21.11
CA GLU A 87 2.81 -24.04 21.97
C GLU A 87 2.38 -22.71 21.33
N MET A 88 3.31 -21.97 20.71
CA MET A 88 2.98 -20.76 19.95
C MET A 88 2.08 -21.08 18.75
N ARG A 89 2.42 -22.12 17.98
CA ARG A 89 1.61 -22.63 16.87
C ARG A 89 0.19 -22.98 17.32
N ARG A 90 0.05 -23.69 18.43
CA ARG A 90 -1.25 -24.06 19.01
C ARG A 90 -2.03 -22.84 19.47
N ALA A 91 -1.39 -21.88 20.14
CA ALA A 91 -2.05 -20.65 20.55
C ALA A 91 -2.58 -19.86 19.35
N ILE A 92 -1.79 -19.74 18.28
CA ILE A 92 -2.18 -19.00 17.07
C ILE A 92 -3.36 -19.67 16.36
N THR A 93 -3.39 -21.01 16.32
CA THR A 93 -4.28 -21.76 15.43
C THR A 93 -5.48 -22.39 16.13
N THR A 94 -5.46 -22.48 17.45
CA THR A 94 -6.56 -23.03 18.25
C THR A 94 -7.07 -22.05 19.31
N GLY A 95 -6.35 -20.95 19.54
CA GLY A 95 -6.69 -19.99 20.58
C GLY A 95 -6.42 -20.52 21.99
N LEU A 96 -5.57 -21.53 22.17
CA LEU A 96 -5.27 -22.11 23.49
C LEU A 96 -3.82 -21.85 23.92
N THR A 97 -3.64 -21.24 25.09
CA THR A 97 -2.31 -21.11 25.73
C THR A 97 -1.74 -22.48 26.13
N PRO A 98 -0.45 -22.58 26.49
CA PRO A 98 0.14 -23.82 27.02
C PRO A 98 -0.66 -24.42 28.17
N GLU A 99 -1.20 -23.56 29.05
CA GLU A 99 -2.00 -23.94 30.21
C GLU A 99 -3.44 -24.31 29.85
N GLY A 100 -3.80 -24.25 28.57
CA GLY A 100 -5.14 -24.61 28.06
C GLY A 100 -6.18 -23.49 28.22
N ARG A 101 -5.78 -22.27 28.56
CA ARG A 101 -6.70 -21.12 28.62
C ARG A 101 -7.02 -20.64 27.21
N GLN A 102 -8.30 -20.30 26.97
CA GLN A 102 -8.70 -19.69 25.71
C GLN A 102 -8.23 -18.23 25.60
N LEU A 103 -7.82 -17.85 24.39
CA LEU A 103 -7.56 -16.48 23.98
C LEU A 103 -8.88 -15.76 23.72
N HIS A 104 -8.85 -14.43 23.84
CA HIS A 104 -9.97 -13.60 23.44
C HIS A 104 -10.20 -13.75 21.92
N PRO A 105 -11.43 -14.01 21.43
CA PRO A 105 -11.74 -14.28 20.02
C PRO A 105 -11.54 -13.08 19.08
N LEU A 106 -11.18 -11.91 19.63
CA LEU A 106 -10.63 -10.81 18.83
C LEU A 106 -9.33 -11.21 18.12
N MET A 107 -8.55 -12.11 18.74
CA MET A 107 -7.45 -12.80 18.08
C MET A 107 -8.08 -13.86 17.15
N PRO A 108 -7.90 -13.80 15.82
CA PRO A 108 -8.70 -14.56 14.87
C PRO A 108 -8.19 -16.00 14.67
N TYR A 109 -7.99 -16.74 15.76
CA TYR A 109 -7.49 -18.13 15.74
C TYR A 109 -8.41 -19.09 14.95
N LEU A 110 -9.71 -18.81 14.88
CA LEU A 110 -10.66 -19.57 14.05
C LEU A 110 -10.30 -19.53 12.56
N PHE A 111 -9.62 -18.46 12.12
CA PHE A 111 -9.22 -18.21 10.75
C PHE A 111 -7.78 -18.67 10.50
N TYR A 112 -6.85 -18.29 11.40
CA TYR A 112 -5.45 -18.72 11.31
C TYR A 112 -5.27 -20.24 11.39
N ASN A 113 -6.26 -20.99 11.89
CA ASN A 113 -6.26 -22.44 11.79
C ASN A 113 -6.11 -22.95 10.33
N GLY A 114 -6.62 -22.20 9.35
CA GLY A 114 -6.48 -22.50 7.92
C GLY A 114 -5.17 -22.05 7.27
N MET A 115 -4.29 -21.36 8.00
CA MET A 115 -3.01 -20.87 7.45
C MET A 115 -2.16 -22.06 7.02
N ALA A 116 -1.39 -21.96 5.94
CA ALA A 116 -0.52 -23.05 5.49
C ALA A 116 0.61 -23.30 6.49
N ASP A 117 1.07 -24.55 6.60
CA ASP A 117 2.11 -24.92 7.56
C ASP A 117 3.41 -24.16 7.34
N ALA A 118 3.82 -24.01 6.08
CA ALA A 118 5.03 -23.29 5.70
C ALA A 118 4.94 -21.78 6.02
N ASP A 119 3.76 -21.17 5.81
CA ASP A 119 3.53 -19.76 6.14
C ASP A 119 3.52 -19.53 7.65
N LEU A 120 2.89 -20.43 8.40
CA LEU A 120 2.91 -20.37 9.86
C LEU A 120 4.32 -20.61 10.41
N ASP A 121 5.11 -21.47 9.78
CA ASP A 121 6.52 -21.65 10.14
C ASP A 121 7.34 -20.38 9.87
N ALA A 122 7.19 -19.76 8.71
CA ALA A 122 7.86 -18.50 8.39
C ALA A 122 7.49 -17.38 9.38
N LEU A 123 6.20 -17.28 9.72
CA LEU A 123 5.70 -16.34 10.74
C LEU A 123 6.37 -16.57 12.10
N LEU A 124 6.41 -17.81 12.57
CA LEU A 124 7.02 -18.16 13.86
C LEU A 124 8.54 -17.93 13.84
N ASP A 125 9.21 -18.22 12.73
CA ASP A 125 10.65 -17.95 12.57
C ASP A 125 10.92 -16.44 12.69
N TYR A 126 10.15 -15.61 12.00
CA TYR A 126 10.28 -14.16 12.10
C TYR A 126 10.08 -13.65 13.53
N LEU A 127 9.03 -14.12 14.23
CA LEU A 127 8.79 -13.72 15.62
C LEU A 127 9.96 -14.06 16.55
N GLN A 128 10.67 -15.18 16.30
CA GLN A 128 11.86 -15.57 17.06
C GLN A 128 13.08 -14.69 16.76
N THR A 129 13.12 -14.00 15.62
CA THR A 129 14.21 -13.06 15.29
C THR A 129 14.07 -11.69 15.95
N LEU A 130 12.90 -11.37 16.50
CA LEU A 130 12.64 -10.07 17.12
C LEU A 130 13.55 -9.85 18.33
N GLU A 131 14.02 -8.61 18.49
CA GLU A 131 14.73 -8.21 19.70
C GLU A 131 13.79 -8.35 20.93
N PRO A 132 14.18 -9.07 21.99
CA PRO A 132 13.37 -9.19 23.19
C PRO A 132 13.10 -7.82 23.81
N VAL A 133 11.82 -7.48 23.98
CA VAL A 133 11.40 -6.31 24.75
C VAL A 133 10.86 -6.80 26.08
N GLU A 134 11.58 -6.52 27.16
CA GLU A 134 11.17 -6.96 28.50
C GLU A 134 9.93 -6.19 28.98
N SER A 135 8.96 -6.95 29.48
CA SER A 135 7.71 -6.42 30.04
C SER A 135 7.15 -7.40 31.06
N GLU A 136 6.24 -6.94 31.92
CA GLU A 136 5.39 -7.87 32.65
C GLU A 136 4.39 -8.53 31.68
N PRO A 137 4.00 -9.80 31.91
CA PRO A 137 2.93 -10.42 31.15
C PRO A 137 1.64 -9.60 31.25
N SER A 138 0.92 -9.49 30.13
CA SER A 138 -0.40 -8.86 30.13
C SER A 138 -1.38 -9.62 31.04
N PRO A 139 -2.30 -8.92 31.72
CA PRO A 139 -3.33 -9.59 32.50
C PRO A 139 -4.18 -10.51 31.60
N PRO A 140 -4.73 -11.61 32.14
CA PRO A 140 -5.63 -12.46 31.38
C PRO A 140 -6.87 -11.65 30.93
N PRO A 141 -7.41 -11.90 29.73
CA PRO A 141 -8.59 -11.21 29.27
C PRO A 141 -9.79 -11.57 30.15
N ASP A 142 -10.68 -10.60 30.39
CA ASP A 142 -12.01 -10.88 30.91
C ASP A 142 -12.86 -11.47 29.78
N LEU A 143 -13.28 -12.72 29.93
CA LEU A 143 -14.08 -13.44 28.95
C LEU A 143 -15.56 -13.56 29.37
N SER A 144 -15.96 -12.95 30.49
CA SER A 144 -17.30 -13.12 31.08
C SER A 144 -18.42 -12.56 30.20
N ALA A 145 -18.14 -11.55 29.39
CA ALA A 145 -19.08 -10.93 28.45
C ALA A 145 -18.94 -11.46 27.01
N VAL A 146 -18.00 -12.37 26.75
CA VAL A 146 -17.65 -12.82 25.41
C VAL A 146 -18.21 -14.21 25.15
N GLN A 147 -18.95 -14.37 24.05
CA GLN A 147 -19.35 -15.68 23.58
C GLN A 147 -18.13 -16.41 23.01
N LEU A 148 -17.63 -17.39 23.74
CA LEU A 148 -16.46 -18.18 23.33
C LEU A 148 -16.86 -19.27 22.33
N PRO A 149 -16.27 -19.28 21.12
CA PRO A 149 -16.43 -20.40 20.20
C PRO A 149 -15.68 -21.63 20.72
N PRO A 150 -16.08 -22.85 20.29
CA PRO A 150 -15.25 -24.02 20.50
C PRO A 150 -13.87 -23.82 19.85
N PRO A 151 -12.77 -24.21 20.52
CA PRO A 151 -11.44 -24.19 19.91
C PRO A 151 -11.41 -25.03 18.63
N PRO A 152 -10.76 -24.53 17.55
CA PRO A 152 -10.50 -25.31 16.36
C PRO A 152 -9.76 -26.63 16.67
N PRO A 153 -9.94 -27.67 15.84
CA PRO A 153 -9.16 -28.88 15.98
C PRO A 153 -7.68 -28.64 15.69
N GLU A 154 -6.83 -29.56 16.16
CA GLU A 154 -5.44 -29.58 15.76
C GLU A 154 -5.31 -29.83 14.24
N ARG A 155 -4.32 -29.17 13.65
CA ARG A 155 -4.09 -29.10 12.21
C ARG A 155 -2.78 -29.78 11.85
N ASN A 156 -2.74 -30.40 10.67
CA ASN A 156 -1.53 -31.00 10.12
C ASN A 156 -1.62 -31.06 8.59
N GLY A 157 -0.56 -30.64 7.90
CA GLY A 157 -0.39 -30.82 6.47
C GLY A 157 -1.18 -29.83 5.61
N ILE A 158 -1.43 -28.62 6.12
CA ILE A 158 -2.10 -27.59 5.32
C ILE A 158 -1.08 -26.97 4.36
N VAL A 159 -1.37 -27.06 3.06
CA VAL A 159 -0.52 -26.54 1.99
C VAL A 159 -1.23 -25.34 1.37
N ALA A 160 -0.49 -24.25 1.15
CA ALA A 160 -1.03 -23.08 0.47
C ALA A 160 -1.41 -23.44 -0.98
N PRO A 161 -2.51 -22.88 -1.52
CA PRO A 161 -2.81 -22.97 -2.94
C PRO A 161 -1.69 -22.39 -3.80
N ASP A 162 -1.57 -22.86 -5.04
CA ASP A 162 -0.62 -22.30 -6.00
C ASP A 162 -0.97 -20.83 -6.27
N PRO A 163 -0.05 -19.87 -6.09
CA PRO A 163 -0.27 -18.46 -6.42
C PRO A 163 -0.62 -18.19 -7.89
N ALA A 164 -0.46 -19.16 -8.79
CA ALA A 164 -0.98 -19.09 -10.16
C ALA A 164 -2.51 -19.27 -10.23
N ASP A 165 -3.13 -19.97 -9.27
CA ASP A 165 -4.58 -20.04 -9.10
C ASP A 165 -5.04 -18.89 -8.21
N GLN A 166 -5.27 -17.74 -8.83
CA GLN A 166 -5.61 -16.49 -8.13
C GLN A 166 -6.88 -16.58 -7.29
N VAL A 167 -7.87 -17.40 -7.68
CA VAL A 167 -9.11 -17.54 -6.91
C VAL A 167 -8.85 -18.39 -5.67
N ALA A 168 -8.22 -19.56 -5.81
CA ALA A 168 -7.92 -20.42 -4.67
C ALA A 168 -6.92 -19.76 -3.71
N TYR A 169 -5.89 -19.10 -4.24
CA TYR A 169 -4.92 -18.39 -3.43
C TYR A 169 -5.53 -17.15 -2.77
N GLY A 170 -6.43 -16.44 -3.45
CA GLY A 170 -7.22 -15.34 -2.89
C GLY A 170 -8.14 -15.78 -1.76
N GLU A 171 -8.76 -16.96 -1.87
CA GLU A 171 -9.54 -17.57 -0.79
C GLU A 171 -8.65 -17.82 0.42
N TYR A 172 -7.51 -18.47 0.22
CA TYR A 172 -6.53 -18.70 1.28
C TYR A 172 -6.11 -17.42 2.00
N LEU A 173 -5.73 -16.38 1.25
CA LEU A 173 -5.37 -15.09 1.82
C LEU A 173 -6.54 -14.47 2.60
N SER A 174 -7.71 -14.36 1.98
CA SER A 174 -8.88 -13.69 2.57
C SER A 174 -9.40 -14.41 3.81
N GLU A 175 -9.45 -15.74 3.78
CA GLU A 175 -10.02 -16.55 4.84
C GLU A 175 -9.03 -16.83 5.96
N ALA A 176 -7.79 -17.23 5.62
CA ALA A 176 -6.88 -17.81 6.59
C ALA A 176 -5.73 -16.90 7.01
N VAL A 177 -5.38 -15.89 6.20
CA VAL A 177 -4.27 -14.96 6.51
C VAL A 177 -4.80 -13.61 6.97
N LEU A 178 -5.68 -12.99 6.19
CA LEU A 178 -6.24 -11.66 6.46
C LEU A 178 -7.46 -11.71 7.38
N ALA A 179 -8.05 -12.89 7.52
CA ALA A 179 -9.22 -13.16 8.37
C ALA A 179 -10.40 -12.21 8.09
N CYS A 180 -10.71 -11.93 6.82
CA CYS A 180 -11.78 -11.01 6.41
C CYS A 180 -13.13 -11.37 7.08
N GLY A 181 -13.39 -12.67 7.23
CA GLY A 181 -14.61 -13.17 7.88
C GLY A 181 -14.72 -12.82 9.37
N ALA A 182 -13.63 -12.48 10.05
CA ALA A 182 -13.67 -12.05 11.46
C ALA A 182 -14.46 -10.75 11.65
N CYS A 183 -14.52 -9.91 10.61
CA CYS A 183 -15.28 -8.67 10.60
C CYS A 183 -16.47 -8.74 9.64
N HIS A 184 -16.33 -9.39 8.48
CA HIS A 184 -17.34 -9.37 7.44
C HIS A 184 -18.28 -10.59 7.48
N THR A 185 -18.30 -11.37 8.56
CA THR A 185 -19.27 -12.47 8.70
C THR A 185 -20.02 -12.34 10.04
N PRO A 186 -21.36 -12.47 10.07
CA PRO A 186 -22.10 -12.57 11.31
C PRO A 186 -21.62 -13.75 12.18
N LEU A 187 -21.78 -13.65 13.50
CA LEU A 187 -21.50 -14.78 14.40
C LEU A 187 -22.81 -15.51 14.75
N LEU A 188 -22.70 -16.83 14.89
CA LEU A 188 -23.73 -17.68 15.47
C LEU A 188 -23.80 -17.47 16.99
N GLY A 189 -24.86 -17.95 17.63
CA GLY A 189 -24.96 -17.96 19.10
C GLY A 189 -23.87 -18.76 19.81
N THR A 190 -23.12 -19.60 19.09
CA THR A 190 -21.94 -20.31 19.59
C THR A 190 -20.68 -19.44 19.56
N GLY A 191 -20.69 -18.28 18.90
CA GLY A 191 -19.51 -17.43 18.67
C GLY A 191 -18.73 -17.76 17.40
N GLU A 192 -19.13 -18.80 16.66
CA GLU A 192 -18.53 -19.17 15.38
C GLU A 192 -19.06 -18.31 14.22
N PRO A 193 -18.28 -18.07 13.15
CA PRO A 193 -18.75 -17.41 11.95
C PRO A 193 -19.91 -18.17 11.27
N ASP A 194 -20.97 -17.45 10.93
CA ASP A 194 -22.11 -17.96 10.18
C ASP A 194 -21.74 -18.15 8.69
N ARG A 195 -21.28 -19.35 8.35
CA ARG A 195 -20.89 -19.72 6.98
C ARG A 195 -22.02 -19.60 5.95
N SER A 196 -23.29 -19.55 6.36
CA SER A 196 -24.41 -19.30 5.42
C SER A 196 -24.48 -17.85 4.94
N ARG A 197 -23.83 -16.93 5.67
CA ARG A 197 -23.72 -15.50 5.37
C ARG A 197 -22.25 -15.08 5.27
N TRP A 198 -21.42 -15.98 4.73
CA TRP A 198 -19.98 -15.79 4.60
C TRP A 198 -19.67 -14.49 3.86
N LEU A 199 -18.87 -13.62 4.48
CA LEU A 199 -18.45 -12.32 3.94
C LEU A 199 -19.59 -11.35 3.59
N ALA A 200 -20.82 -11.62 4.05
CA ALA A 200 -21.99 -10.80 3.77
C ALA A 200 -22.12 -9.55 4.68
N GLY A 201 -21.21 -9.35 5.63
CA GLY A 201 -21.18 -8.19 6.52
C GLY A 201 -22.14 -8.28 7.72
N GLY A 202 -22.40 -7.13 8.35
CA GLY A 202 -23.41 -6.96 9.40
C GLY A 202 -22.92 -7.02 10.84
N GLN A 203 -21.63 -7.31 11.08
CA GLN A 203 -21.02 -7.14 12.41
C GLN A 203 -21.02 -5.66 12.81
N ALA A 204 -21.44 -5.35 14.03
CA ALA A 204 -21.41 -4.00 14.58
C ALA A 204 -20.09 -3.71 15.30
N PHE A 205 -19.53 -2.52 15.04
CA PHE A 205 -18.34 -1.98 15.69
C PHE A 205 -18.71 -0.67 16.35
N ARG A 206 -18.35 -0.53 17.62
CA ARG A 206 -18.58 0.70 18.38
C ARG A 206 -17.25 1.34 18.70
N GLY A 207 -17.14 2.62 18.36
CA GLY A 207 -15.98 3.45 18.64
C GLY A 207 -16.40 4.84 19.12
N GLU A 208 -15.43 5.73 19.23
CA GLU A 208 -15.69 7.14 19.57
C GLU A 208 -16.62 7.82 18.57
N TRP A 209 -16.52 7.38 17.31
CA TRP A 209 -17.29 7.89 16.17
C TRP A 209 -18.73 7.39 16.11
N GLY A 210 -19.13 6.39 16.93
CA GLY A 210 -20.48 5.82 16.95
C GLY A 210 -20.49 4.32 16.67
N THR A 211 -21.55 3.83 16.01
CA THR A 211 -21.69 2.42 15.58
C THR A 211 -21.65 2.30 14.06
N VAL A 212 -20.75 1.48 13.52
CA VAL A 212 -20.70 1.15 12.08
C VAL A 212 -20.80 -0.34 11.93
N TYR A 213 -21.19 -0.76 10.74
CA TYR A 213 -21.41 -2.15 10.42
C TYR A 213 -20.43 -2.57 9.30
N ALA A 214 -19.84 -3.76 9.43
CA ALA A 214 -19.02 -4.31 8.35
C ALA A 214 -19.86 -4.44 7.08
N GLY A 215 -19.36 -3.94 5.95
CA GLY A 215 -20.03 -4.03 4.67
C GLY A 215 -20.13 -5.47 4.14
N ASN A 216 -21.05 -5.70 3.20
CA ASN A 216 -21.12 -6.93 2.44
C ASN A 216 -20.01 -6.95 1.37
N LEU A 217 -19.12 -7.94 1.42
CA LEU A 217 -18.00 -8.07 0.47
C LEU A 217 -18.33 -8.96 -0.73
N THR A 218 -19.50 -9.60 -0.74
CA THR A 218 -19.90 -10.48 -1.86
C THR A 218 -20.18 -9.65 -3.13
N PRO A 219 -20.17 -10.25 -4.33
CA PRO A 219 -20.41 -9.53 -5.58
C PRO A 219 -21.90 -9.24 -5.82
N ASP A 220 -22.72 -9.23 -4.77
CA ASP A 220 -24.11 -8.79 -4.85
C ASP A 220 -24.18 -7.33 -5.35
N PRO A 221 -24.99 -7.02 -6.38
CA PRO A 221 -25.02 -5.70 -6.99
C PRO A 221 -25.77 -4.66 -6.14
N ASP A 222 -26.67 -5.08 -5.27
CA ASP A 222 -27.58 -4.18 -4.55
C ASP A 222 -27.01 -3.82 -3.17
N THR A 223 -26.46 -4.79 -2.45
CA THR A 223 -25.96 -4.58 -1.09
C THR A 223 -24.47 -4.84 -0.92
N GLY A 224 -23.79 -5.41 -1.93
CA GLY A 224 -22.38 -5.78 -1.91
C GLY A 224 -21.46 -4.98 -2.85
N LEU A 225 -20.39 -5.62 -3.30
CA LEU A 225 -19.35 -5.04 -4.16
C LEU A 225 -19.62 -5.24 -5.67
N GLY A 226 -20.77 -5.79 -6.05
CA GLY A 226 -21.06 -6.17 -7.43
C GLY A 226 -20.94 -5.03 -8.45
N LEU A 227 -21.29 -3.81 -8.04
CA LEU A 227 -21.22 -2.61 -8.88
C LEU A 227 -19.96 -1.77 -8.69
N TRP A 228 -19.09 -2.11 -7.74
CA TRP A 228 -17.84 -1.38 -7.52
C TRP A 228 -16.86 -1.72 -8.65
N PRO A 229 -16.13 -0.76 -9.24
CA PRO A 229 -14.99 -1.06 -10.09
C PRO A 229 -13.90 -1.80 -9.30
N ASP A 230 -13.11 -2.63 -9.97
CA ASP A 230 -12.01 -3.39 -9.35
C ASP A 230 -10.99 -2.46 -8.67
N GLU A 231 -10.67 -1.34 -9.31
CA GLU A 231 -9.78 -0.31 -8.77
C GLU A 231 -10.34 0.32 -7.48
N ALA A 232 -11.66 0.39 -7.37
CA ALA A 232 -12.33 0.94 -6.20
C ALA A 232 -12.29 -0.03 -5.02
N ILE A 233 -12.36 -1.34 -5.28
CA ILE A 233 -12.16 -2.39 -4.27
C ILE A 233 -10.70 -2.39 -3.80
N LEU A 234 -9.74 -2.32 -4.73
CA LEU A 234 -8.31 -2.25 -4.40
C LEU A 234 -7.96 -0.97 -3.62
N LEU A 235 -8.56 0.17 -3.98
CA LEU A 235 -8.41 1.43 -3.24
C LEU A 235 -8.89 1.29 -1.78
N ALA A 236 -10.04 0.64 -1.58
CA ALA A 236 -10.59 0.39 -0.25
C ALA A 236 -9.74 -0.58 0.57
N LEU A 237 -9.25 -1.66 -0.06
CA LEU A 237 -8.44 -2.69 0.58
C LEU A 237 -7.06 -2.16 0.99
N VAL A 238 -6.35 -1.51 0.08
CA VAL A 238 -4.93 -1.16 0.25
C VAL A 238 -4.71 0.25 0.79
N ASN A 239 -5.69 1.16 0.66
CA ASN A 239 -5.54 2.54 1.14
C ASN A 239 -6.57 2.97 2.16
N ALA A 240 -7.44 2.07 2.60
CA ALA A 240 -8.51 2.42 3.52
C ALA A 240 -9.45 3.53 2.97
N GLN A 241 -9.62 3.62 1.64
CA GLN A 241 -10.36 4.71 1.02
C GLN A 241 -11.61 4.22 0.27
N HIS A 242 -12.73 4.85 0.55
CA HIS A 242 -13.97 4.61 -0.18
C HIS A 242 -13.83 5.10 -1.64
N PRO A 243 -14.59 4.56 -2.62
CA PRO A 243 -14.58 5.02 -4.01
C PRO A 243 -14.91 6.51 -4.19
N THR A 244 -15.58 7.12 -3.21
CA THR A 244 -15.84 8.57 -3.16
C THR A 244 -14.71 9.35 -2.50
N HIS A 245 -13.52 8.75 -2.31
CA HIS A 245 -12.32 9.30 -1.69
C HIS A 245 -12.43 9.75 -0.23
N ARG A 246 -13.56 9.47 0.44
CA ARG A 246 -13.63 9.59 1.89
C ARG A 246 -12.82 8.45 2.54
N PRO A 247 -12.14 8.70 3.67
CA PRO A 247 -11.53 7.62 4.42
C PRO A 247 -12.62 6.67 4.95
N LEU A 248 -12.29 5.39 4.99
CA LEU A 248 -13.06 4.40 5.75
C LEU A 248 -12.80 4.61 7.26
N TYR A 249 -13.70 4.11 8.10
CA TYR A 249 -13.52 4.18 9.54
C TYR A 249 -12.25 3.44 9.94
N ASP A 250 -11.44 4.04 10.82
CA ASP A 250 -10.17 3.45 11.26
C ASP A 250 -10.46 2.16 12.03
N MET A 251 -10.08 1.04 11.44
CA MET A 251 -10.21 -0.29 12.01
C MET A 251 -8.81 -0.87 12.24
N ILE A 252 -8.65 -1.61 13.35
CA ILE A 252 -7.34 -2.12 13.80
C ILE A 252 -6.55 -2.82 12.67
N HIS A 253 -7.19 -3.70 11.88
CA HIS A 253 -6.51 -4.46 10.82
C HIS A 253 -6.34 -3.69 9.51
N GLN A 254 -6.99 -2.54 9.35
CA GLN A 254 -7.00 -1.85 8.07
C GLN A 254 -5.60 -1.34 7.66
N ARG A 255 -4.79 -0.92 8.63
CA ARG A 255 -3.41 -0.46 8.37
C ARG A 255 -2.46 -1.59 7.97
N ALA A 256 -2.81 -2.85 8.23
CA ALA A 256 -2.03 -4.01 7.84
C ALA A 256 -2.07 -4.26 6.34
N TYR A 257 -3.22 -4.02 5.71
CA TYR A 257 -3.46 -4.37 4.31
C TYR A 257 -2.77 -3.41 3.33
N ASN A 258 -2.32 -2.24 3.79
CA ASN A 258 -1.46 -1.35 3.01
C ASN A 258 -0.10 -1.99 2.65
N ALA A 259 0.29 -3.06 3.35
CA ALA A 259 1.51 -3.82 3.07
C ALA A 259 1.28 -5.00 2.12
N LEU A 260 0.05 -5.22 1.63
CA LEU A 260 -0.21 -6.28 0.65
C LEU A 260 0.63 -6.07 -0.61
N SER A 261 1.11 -7.19 -1.18
CA SER A 261 1.79 -7.16 -2.45
C SER A 261 0.75 -6.96 -3.56
N GLY A 262 1.24 -6.61 -4.75
CA GLY A 262 0.39 -6.52 -5.94
C GLY A 262 -0.45 -7.74 -6.17
N ARG A 263 0.26 -8.85 -6.28
CA ARG A 263 -0.32 -10.14 -6.58
C ARG A 263 -1.26 -10.64 -5.48
N ASP A 264 -0.96 -10.39 -4.20
CA ASP A 264 -1.82 -10.82 -3.11
C ASP A 264 -3.12 -9.99 -3.07
N ALA A 265 -3.05 -8.68 -3.34
CA ALA A 265 -4.25 -7.83 -3.43
C ALA A 265 -5.14 -8.22 -4.63
N GLU A 266 -4.53 -8.52 -5.78
CA GLU A 266 -5.25 -9.02 -6.97
C GLU A 266 -5.89 -10.39 -6.74
N ALA A 267 -5.21 -11.30 -6.04
CA ALA A 267 -5.76 -12.60 -5.67
C ALA A 267 -6.98 -12.45 -4.75
N VAL A 268 -6.90 -11.59 -3.73
CA VAL A 268 -8.04 -11.27 -2.85
C VAL A 268 -9.21 -10.73 -3.68
N LEU A 269 -8.97 -9.78 -4.59
CA LEU A 269 -10.00 -9.27 -5.50
C LEU A 269 -10.63 -10.40 -6.34
N ALA A 270 -9.81 -11.27 -6.94
CA ALA A 270 -10.28 -12.39 -7.75
C ALA A 270 -11.20 -13.32 -6.96
N TYR A 271 -10.85 -13.63 -5.70
CA TYR A 271 -11.70 -14.39 -4.81
C TYR A 271 -13.01 -13.67 -4.46
N LEU A 272 -12.96 -12.39 -4.09
CA LEU A 272 -14.17 -11.62 -3.79
C LEU A 272 -15.14 -11.57 -4.97
N ARG A 273 -14.63 -11.52 -6.21
CA ARG A 273 -15.44 -11.63 -7.44
C ARG A 273 -16.02 -13.01 -7.68
N ALA A 274 -15.33 -14.07 -7.22
CA ALA A 274 -15.76 -15.46 -7.39
C ALA A 274 -16.76 -15.93 -6.33
N LEU A 275 -16.94 -15.18 -5.23
CA LEU A 275 -17.90 -15.51 -4.19
C LEU A 275 -19.35 -15.61 -4.73
N PRO A 276 -20.18 -16.50 -4.17
CA PRO A 276 -21.62 -16.44 -4.38
C PRO A 276 -22.17 -15.09 -3.89
N PRO A 277 -23.02 -14.39 -4.67
CA PRO A 277 -23.66 -13.17 -4.22
C PRO A 277 -24.66 -13.48 -3.09
N ILE A 278 -24.61 -12.71 -2.01
CA ILE A 278 -25.55 -12.81 -0.89
C ILE A 278 -26.16 -11.44 -0.68
N VAL A 279 -27.48 -11.32 -0.84
CA VAL A 279 -28.22 -10.10 -0.49
C VAL A 279 -28.25 -9.98 1.03
N ASN A 280 -27.58 -8.95 1.54
CA ASN A 280 -27.59 -8.59 2.96
C ASN A 280 -27.42 -7.08 3.10
N GLU A 281 -28.52 -6.37 3.37
CA GLU A 281 -28.49 -4.94 3.64
C GLU A 281 -28.02 -4.73 5.09
N VAL A 282 -26.85 -4.10 5.24
CA VAL A 282 -26.30 -3.79 6.56
C VAL A 282 -26.87 -2.46 7.06
N PRO A 283 -27.13 -2.30 8.37
CA PRO A 283 -27.68 -1.05 8.87
C PRO A 283 -26.78 0.15 8.55
N PRO A 284 -27.35 1.35 8.34
CA PRO A 284 -26.56 2.56 8.18
C PRO A 284 -25.78 2.85 9.46
N PRO A 285 -24.62 3.55 9.36
CA PRO A 285 -23.85 3.91 10.54
C PRO A 285 -24.64 4.88 11.44
N GLU A 286 -24.55 4.66 12.75
CA GLU A 286 -25.12 5.50 13.80
C GLU A 286 -23.99 6.35 14.39
N LEU A 287 -23.73 7.50 13.78
CA LEU A 287 -22.58 8.34 14.12
C LEU A 287 -22.92 9.31 15.25
N ARG A 288 -21.92 9.64 16.07
CA ARG A 288 -22.03 10.71 17.06
C ARG A 288 -21.86 12.07 16.41
N GLU A 289 -22.41 13.10 17.03
CA GLU A 289 -22.25 14.50 16.59
C GLU A 289 -20.76 14.83 16.39
N GLY A 290 -20.42 15.44 15.24
CA GLY A 290 -19.05 15.75 14.83
C GLY A 290 -18.32 14.63 14.06
N TYR A 291 -18.89 13.43 13.98
CA TYR A 291 -18.41 12.32 13.13
C TYR A 291 -19.30 12.05 11.92
N GLU A 292 -20.38 12.82 11.77
CA GLU A 292 -21.33 12.77 10.65
C GLU A 292 -20.70 13.28 9.35
N GLU A 293 -19.78 14.25 9.45
CA GLU A 293 -18.92 14.68 8.35
C GLU A 293 -17.69 13.77 8.30
N PRO A 294 -17.23 13.34 7.10
CA PRO A 294 -16.03 12.53 6.99
C PRO A 294 -14.84 13.26 7.64
N PRO A 295 -13.84 12.53 8.18
CA PRO A 295 -12.59 13.13 8.64
C PRO A 295 -12.06 14.11 7.59
N PRO A 296 -11.48 15.26 7.98
CA PRO A 296 -11.04 16.28 7.04
C PRO A 296 -10.19 15.65 5.93
N GLU A 297 -10.59 15.92 4.69
CA GLU A 297 -9.98 15.35 3.49
C GLU A 297 -8.45 15.54 3.52
N GLY A 298 -7.70 14.46 3.32
CA GLY A 298 -6.36 14.57 2.73
C GLY A 298 -6.45 15.37 1.41
N PRO A 299 -5.35 15.95 0.92
CA PRO A 299 -5.40 17.03 -0.07
C PRO A 299 -6.29 16.70 -1.27
N SER A 300 -7.47 17.33 -1.36
CA SER A 300 -8.35 17.22 -2.51
C SER A 300 -7.84 18.13 -3.62
N PHE A 301 -7.54 17.54 -4.78
CA PHE A 301 -7.21 18.31 -5.96
C PHE A 301 -8.50 18.89 -6.54
N SER A 302 -8.69 20.20 -6.36
CA SER A 302 -9.84 20.91 -6.93
C SER A 302 -9.85 20.80 -8.47
N LEU A 303 -11.03 20.74 -9.08
CA LEU A 303 -11.19 20.74 -10.55
C LEU A 303 -10.40 21.87 -11.24
N PRO A 304 -10.32 23.11 -10.70
CA PRO A 304 -9.42 24.15 -11.21
C PRO A 304 -7.94 23.77 -11.19
N ALA A 305 -7.47 23.07 -10.14
CA ALA A 305 -6.09 22.61 -10.06
C ALA A 305 -5.79 21.52 -11.10
N VAL A 306 -6.73 20.60 -11.34
CA VAL A 306 -6.61 19.59 -12.41
C VAL A 306 -6.57 20.24 -13.79
N ILE A 307 -7.46 21.18 -14.06
CA ILE A 307 -7.49 21.94 -15.34
C ILE A 307 -6.19 22.69 -15.55
N LEU A 308 -5.66 23.36 -14.51
CA LEU A 308 -4.40 24.09 -14.61
C LEU A 308 -3.22 23.15 -14.92
N THR A 309 -3.15 21.99 -14.27
CA THR A 309 -2.11 20.98 -14.52
C THR A 309 -2.18 20.45 -15.96
N VAL A 310 -3.37 20.11 -16.46
CA VAL A 310 -3.56 19.67 -17.86
C VAL A 310 -3.14 20.77 -18.83
N PHE A 311 -3.52 22.02 -18.57
CA PHE A 311 -3.12 23.15 -19.41
C PHE A 311 -1.59 23.35 -19.42
N MET A 312 -0.94 23.25 -18.25
CA MET A 312 0.52 23.33 -18.15
C MET A 312 1.20 22.19 -18.91
N MET A 313 0.70 20.95 -18.83
CA MET A 313 1.23 19.83 -19.59
C MET A 313 1.11 20.03 -21.10
N LEU A 314 -0.05 20.49 -21.58
CA LEU A 314 -0.27 20.79 -22.99
C LEU A 314 0.64 21.93 -23.48
N ALA A 315 0.84 22.97 -22.65
CA ALA A 315 1.74 24.07 -22.96
C ALA A 315 3.21 23.60 -23.04
N LEU A 316 3.65 22.74 -22.11
CA LEU A 316 4.99 22.16 -22.12
C LEU A 316 5.21 21.23 -23.32
N LEU A 317 4.21 20.40 -23.67
CA LEU A 317 4.25 19.57 -24.88
C LEU A 317 4.32 20.43 -26.15
N GLY A 318 3.52 21.50 -26.22
CA GLY A 318 3.55 22.46 -27.32
C GLY A 318 4.91 23.16 -27.45
N LEU A 319 5.51 23.56 -26.34
CA LEU A 319 6.86 24.15 -26.31
C LEU A 319 7.92 23.13 -26.77
N ALA A 320 7.85 21.90 -26.29
CA ALA A 320 8.77 20.83 -26.69
C ALA A 320 8.68 20.54 -28.20
N LEU A 321 7.47 20.44 -28.75
CA LEU A 321 7.23 20.29 -30.18
C LEU A 321 7.76 21.48 -30.98
N TYR A 322 7.52 22.71 -30.51
CA TYR A 322 8.03 23.92 -31.16
C TYR A 322 9.56 23.95 -31.22
N VAL A 323 10.22 23.67 -30.09
CA VAL A 323 11.70 23.59 -30.01
C VAL A 323 12.22 22.47 -30.91
N GLY A 324 11.58 21.29 -30.89
CA GLY A 324 11.94 20.16 -31.75
C GLY A 324 11.85 20.49 -33.24
N VAL A 325 10.74 21.10 -33.69
CA VAL A 325 10.57 21.52 -35.10
C VAL A 325 11.58 22.59 -35.48
N ARG A 326 11.85 23.57 -34.59
CA ARG A 326 12.84 24.62 -34.84
C ARG A 326 14.25 24.05 -34.95
N GLN A 327 14.62 23.13 -34.07
CA GLN A 327 15.90 22.43 -34.09
C GLN A 327 16.03 21.59 -35.36
N TYR A 328 15.00 20.82 -35.72
CA TYR A 328 14.97 20.04 -36.96
C TYR A 328 15.15 20.93 -38.21
N ARG A 329 14.43 22.06 -38.30
CA ARG A 329 14.58 23.03 -39.41
C ARG A 329 15.96 23.67 -39.44
N PHE A 330 16.56 23.94 -38.29
CA PHE A 330 17.93 24.42 -38.20
C PHE A 330 18.91 23.36 -38.72
N SER A 331 18.83 22.12 -38.24
CA SER A 331 19.64 20.99 -38.70
C SER A 331 19.48 20.74 -40.21
N GLN A 332 18.26 20.81 -40.74
CA GLN A 332 18.02 20.66 -42.18
C GLN A 332 18.65 21.78 -43.00
N ARG A 333 18.63 23.04 -42.51
CA ARG A 333 19.34 24.14 -43.17
C ARG A 333 20.85 23.89 -43.18
N VAL A 334 21.41 23.53 -42.02
CA VAL A 334 22.84 23.19 -41.89
C VAL A 334 23.24 22.06 -42.85
N LEU A 335 22.45 20.99 -42.95
CA LEU A 335 22.75 19.86 -43.85
C LEU A 335 22.60 20.20 -45.34
N LYS A 336 21.72 21.15 -45.70
CA LYS A 336 21.49 21.57 -47.09
C LYS A 336 22.41 22.71 -47.54
N THR A 337 23.09 23.40 -46.62
CA THR A 337 24.07 24.42 -46.96
C THR A 337 25.23 23.79 -47.71
N ASP A 338 25.56 24.31 -48.89
CA ASP A 338 26.83 24.03 -49.53
C ASP A 338 27.93 24.75 -48.75
N TRP A 339 28.57 24.02 -47.84
CA TRP A 339 29.61 24.57 -46.99
C TRP A 339 30.85 24.97 -47.77
N ALA A 340 31.15 24.32 -48.89
CA ALA A 340 32.30 24.67 -49.72
C ALA A 340 32.08 26.04 -50.37
N GLU A 341 30.89 26.28 -50.93
CA GLU A 341 30.51 27.58 -51.46
C GLU A 341 30.49 28.65 -50.35
N TYR A 342 29.86 28.35 -49.21
CA TYR A 342 29.79 29.26 -48.07
C TYR A 342 31.17 29.71 -47.58
N TYR A 343 32.09 28.76 -47.34
CA TYR A 343 33.45 29.09 -46.91
C TYR A 343 34.26 29.81 -47.99
N SER A 344 34.06 29.46 -49.27
CA SER A 344 34.75 30.14 -50.37
C SER A 344 34.36 31.63 -50.45
N ASN A 345 33.07 31.94 -50.27
CA ASN A 345 32.56 33.31 -50.23
C ASN A 345 33.08 34.06 -49.00
N LEU A 346 33.07 33.43 -47.83
CA LEU A 346 33.59 34.03 -46.60
C LEU A 346 35.09 34.37 -46.73
N LEU A 347 35.89 33.46 -47.27
CA LEU A 347 37.32 33.69 -47.53
C LEU A 347 37.56 34.76 -48.60
N ALA A 348 36.70 34.85 -49.61
CA ALA A 348 36.78 35.90 -50.62
C ALA A 348 36.45 37.27 -50.02
N GLU A 349 35.47 37.34 -49.12
CA GLU A 349 35.15 38.57 -48.37
C GLU A 349 36.29 38.99 -47.44
N ALA A 350 36.89 38.04 -46.71
CA ALA A 350 38.06 38.30 -45.86
C ALA A 350 39.23 38.85 -46.67
N ARG A 351 39.58 38.21 -47.81
CA ARG A 351 40.65 38.71 -48.70
C ARG A 351 40.35 40.09 -49.28
N ARG A 352 39.08 40.40 -49.60
CA ARG A 352 38.67 41.74 -50.04
C ARG A 352 38.75 42.76 -48.91
N ALA A 353 38.54 42.35 -47.67
CA ALA A 353 38.71 43.22 -46.51
C ALA A 353 40.20 43.50 -46.25
N GLU A 354 41.05 42.47 -46.30
CA GLU A 354 42.51 42.60 -46.21
C GLU A 354 43.08 43.50 -47.31
N ALA A 355 42.71 43.26 -48.58
CA ALA A 355 43.16 44.10 -49.69
C ALA A 355 42.68 45.57 -49.60
N ARG A 356 41.54 45.82 -48.94
CA ARG A 356 41.09 47.20 -48.65
C ARG A 356 41.94 47.83 -47.56
N ALA A 357 42.25 47.09 -46.50
CA ALA A 357 43.12 47.56 -45.42
C ALA A 357 44.56 47.82 -45.90
N GLU A 358 45.12 46.93 -46.72
CA GLU A 358 46.46 47.12 -47.32
C GLU A 358 46.50 48.34 -48.25
N LYS A 359 45.44 48.57 -49.02
CA LYS A 359 45.34 49.76 -49.88
C LYS A 359 45.23 51.05 -49.07
N GLU A 360 44.47 51.03 -47.98
CA GLU A 360 44.42 52.17 -47.04
C GLU A 360 45.79 52.44 -46.40
N GLU A 361 46.55 51.40 -46.03
CA GLU A 361 47.92 51.52 -45.50
C GLU A 361 48.94 52.03 -46.55
N GLN A 362 48.72 51.71 -47.82
CA GLN A 362 49.56 52.15 -48.94
C GLN A 362 49.25 53.59 -49.38
N ASP A 363 47.99 54.03 -49.32
CA ASP A 363 47.58 55.42 -49.57
C ASP A 363 47.99 56.36 -48.40
N ASP A 364 48.22 55.82 -47.19
CA ASP A 364 48.71 56.58 -46.01
C ASP A 364 50.26 56.54 -45.86
N SER A 365 50.96 55.88 -46.79
CA SER A 365 52.43 55.88 -46.85
C SER A 365 52.96 57.18 -47.51
N PRO A 366 53.88 57.92 -46.88
CA PRO A 366 54.32 59.22 -47.37
C PRO A 366 55.11 59.10 -48.69
N PRO A 367 54.98 60.04 -49.64
CA PRO A 367 55.71 59.99 -50.90
C PRO A 367 57.23 60.02 -50.69
N GLU A 368 57.95 59.09 -51.32
CA GLU A 368 59.43 59.03 -51.36
C GLU A 368 60.03 60.34 -51.87
N GLU A 369 60.92 60.96 -51.08
CA GLU A 369 61.64 62.19 -51.43
C GLU A 369 62.44 62.05 -52.73
N ARG A 370 62.18 62.94 -53.69
CA ARG A 370 63.13 63.31 -54.75
C ARG A 370 63.25 64.80 -54.89
#